data_AF-B4LV21-F1
#
_entry.id   AF-B4LV21-F1
#
_cell.length_a   1.000
_cell.length_b   1.000
_cell.length_c   1.000
_cell.angle_alpha   90.00
_cell.angle_beta   90.00
_cell.angle_gamma   90.00
#
_symmetry.space_group_name_H-M   'P 1'
#
loop_
_entity.id
_entity.type
_entity.pdbx_description
1 polymer ?
#
loop_
_entity_poly.entity_id
_entity_poly.type
_entity_poly.pdbx_seq_one_letter_code
_entity_poly.pdbx_strand_id
1 'polypeptide(L)'
;MSKNPCTGVLKPLPIYQKLMVDNLTVIRPPILKLYYWESFNITGLNKKLRSNKQEHEHVLAVPLRQIQSQPLKMIFWLRNMSAKPLELKLKRIQNCQCQPLQTRVGFNQFRQLFHCPHRRLIHISQEQLNLRPDEVLPLTVTAHFFLYGEHYLTYEIYTGDNRKFVWNFKLEITAFDPERCLLTKELLPINIKNFYHVTQPIWVQNITMTHLAFAFSSRERSFKLHNSNLTVPRQSVWPLLVEYRPLDYENDIELMLTYENSKARYKIKARGTTTDDNEITDMPLKDRESSEYLYIIYPNRLNFELCMKENRTQLVNVHNYGQKCMEFRWQNYIISDFFAVTFEPSVFRLKGHHSKLCEIKVSVFDRLIFFRRIPIVLEVHRILDPATLIAKAELAEIESIDDPKWKEDSYVEHAFLHLNIRVHMQNNEDRQDDNMYDIDGTCAPCGGVGIDAGAGGDGSPVELTEEQQKQAEREELIKRLSMKRKLNANEIIELSMAIDHRITIFEKLFWKNLSKSNFMRINPERTRNKFNQTYDQVVVVDNAPSPLENLRTNVDHNTILSIISRLMVEAINDLAKNWRFIPPEYYDHDP
;
A
#
# COMPACT_ATOMS: atom_id res chain seq x y z
N MET A 1 -34.99 40.47 -62.00
CA MET A 1 -34.61 39.06 -61.77
C MET A 1 -33.11 38.99 -62.07
N SER A 2 -32.21 38.76 -61.12
CA SER A 2 -32.04 37.54 -60.33
C SER A 2 -31.71 37.86 -58.86
N LYS A 3 -32.45 37.24 -57.93
CA LYS A 3 -32.11 37.21 -56.51
C LYS A 3 -31.01 36.16 -56.33
N ASN A 4 -29.87 36.56 -55.77
CA ASN A 4 -28.88 35.61 -55.26
C ASN A 4 -29.56 34.77 -54.17
N PRO A 5 -29.50 33.43 -54.23
CA PRO A 5 -30.13 32.60 -53.23
C PRO A 5 -29.33 32.71 -51.94
N CYS A 6 -30.03 33.05 -50.85
CA CYS A 6 -29.56 32.91 -49.48
C CYS A 6 -29.29 31.41 -49.21
N THR A 7 -28.12 30.93 -49.60
CA THR A 7 -27.59 29.64 -49.16
C THR A 7 -26.86 29.84 -47.85
N GLY A 8 -27.64 30.16 -46.81
CA GLY A 8 -27.21 30.05 -45.42
C GLY A 8 -27.08 28.58 -45.06
N VAL A 9 -26.10 27.89 -45.62
CA VAL A 9 -25.66 26.61 -45.07
C VAL A 9 -25.01 26.98 -43.74
N LEU A 10 -25.77 26.84 -42.65
CA LEU A 10 -25.21 26.77 -41.31
C LEU A 10 -24.14 25.68 -41.36
N LYS A 11 -22.86 26.07 -41.46
CA LYS A 11 -21.77 25.12 -41.35
C LYS A 11 -22.01 24.37 -40.04
N PRO A 12 -22.16 23.04 -40.06
CA PRO A 12 -22.35 22.29 -38.83
C PRO A 12 -21.18 22.66 -37.91
N LEU A 13 -21.51 22.95 -36.65
CA LEU A 13 -20.48 23.26 -35.66
C LEU A 13 -19.44 22.13 -35.69
N PRO A 14 -18.14 22.45 -35.73
CA PRO A 14 -17.10 21.43 -35.78
C PRO A 14 -17.30 20.47 -34.61
N ILE A 15 -17.42 19.17 -34.90
CA ILE A 15 -17.52 18.12 -33.89
C ILE A 15 -16.10 17.68 -33.61
N TYR A 16 -15.64 18.03 -32.42
CA TYR A 16 -14.30 17.69 -32.00
C TYR A 16 -14.22 16.32 -31.32
N GLN A 17 -13.03 15.74 -31.40
CA GLN A 17 -12.65 14.50 -30.75
C GLN A 17 -12.69 14.66 -29.23
N LYS A 18 -13.25 13.65 -28.56
CA LYS A 18 -13.43 13.60 -27.12
C LYS A 18 -12.27 12.84 -26.48
N LEU A 19 -11.79 13.38 -25.36
CA LEU A 19 -10.75 12.81 -24.52
C LEU A 19 -11.27 12.68 -23.08
N MET A 20 -10.65 11.81 -22.29
CA MET A 20 -10.91 11.70 -20.85
C MET A 20 -9.63 11.32 -20.11
N VAL A 21 -9.45 11.82 -18.88
CA VAL A 21 -8.59 11.20 -17.87
C VAL A 21 -9.37 10.03 -17.24
N ASP A 22 -9.07 8.81 -17.67
CA ASP A 22 -9.70 7.57 -17.23
C ASP A 22 -9.27 7.17 -15.82
N ASN A 23 -8.02 7.46 -15.47
CA ASN A 23 -7.43 7.14 -14.19
C ASN A 23 -6.32 8.13 -13.81
N LEU A 24 -6.04 8.25 -12.52
CA LEU A 24 -4.93 9.02 -11.97
C LEU A 24 -4.13 8.11 -11.06
N THR A 25 -2.81 8.06 -11.26
CA THR A 25 -1.96 7.33 -10.33
C THR A 25 -0.81 8.18 -9.85
N VAL A 26 -0.50 8.07 -8.57
CA VAL A 26 0.53 8.86 -7.91
C VAL A 26 1.54 7.89 -7.33
N ILE A 27 2.79 8.00 -7.75
CA ILE A 27 3.87 7.12 -7.30
C ILE A 27 4.27 7.57 -5.89
N ARG A 28 4.33 6.61 -4.95
CA ARG A 28 4.63 6.85 -3.52
C ARG A 28 3.74 7.96 -2.94
N PRO A 29 2.41 7.78 -2.99
CA PRO A 29 1.50 8.85 -2.66
C PRO A 29 1.57 9.14 -1.15
N PRO A 30 1.67 10.40 -0.71
CA PRO A 30 1.63 10.78 0.70
C PRO A 30 0.20 10.80 1.29
N ILE A 31 -0.83 10.66 0.45
CA ILE A 31 -2.28 10.69 0.79
C ILE A 31 -3.06 9.81 -0.18
N LEU A 32 -4.31 9.50 0.13
CA LEU A 32 -5.19 8.76 -0.78
C LEU A 32 -5.36 9.46 -2.13
N LYS A 33 -5.44 8.65 -3.19
CA LYS A 33 -5.70 9.06 -4.58
C LYS A 33 -6.90 10.00 -4.73
N LEU A 34 -7.94 9.80 -3.94
CA LEU A 34 -9.17 10.60 -3.99
C LEU A 34 -8.92 12.08 -3.72
N TYR A 35 -8.02 12.40 -2.79
CA TYR A 35 -7.65 13.78 -2.52
C TYR A 35 -6.95 14.44 -3.71
N TYR A 36 -6.14 13.68 -4.47
CA TYR A 36 -5.57 14.17 -5.72
C TYR A 36 -6.63 14.37 -6.81
N TRP A 37 -7.55 13.43 -6.94
CA TRP A 37 -8.66 13.51 -7.90
C TRP A 37 -9.50 14.77 -7.68
N GLU A 38 -9.81 15.07 -6.42
CA GLU A 38 -10.54 16.27 -5.99
C GLU A 38 -9.71 17.54 -6.18
N SER A 39 -8.44 17.56 -5.74
CA SER A 39 -7.54 18.73 -5.86
C SER A 39 -7.30 19.12 -7.31
N PHE A 40 -7.20 18.15 -8.22
CA PHE A 40 -7.08 18.39 -9.64
C PHE A 40 -8.42 18.64 -10.34
N ASN A 41 -9.55 18.50 -9.64
CA ASN A 41 -10.88 18.58 -10.21
C ASN A 41 -11.00 17.78 -11.52
N ILE A 42 -10.60 16.50 -11.46
CA ILE A 42 -10.57 15.63 -12.66
C ILE A 42 -11.97 15.46 -13.25
N THR A 43 -13.01 15.39 -12.41
CA THR A 43 -14.41 15.39 -12.88
C THR A 43 -14.71 16.63 -13.73
N GLY A 44 -14.32 17.82 -13.26
CA GLY A 44 -14.47 19.07 -14.01
C GLY A 44 -13.63 19.10 -15.29
N LEU A 45 -12.39 18.58 -15.25
CA LEU A 45 -11.54 18.44 -16.43
C LEU A 45 -12.19 17.53 -17.47
N ASN A 46 -12.66 16.35 -17.07
CA ASN A 46 -13.31 15.39 -17.95
C ASN A 46 -14.58 15.96 -18.61
N LYS A 47 -15.36 16.78 -17.88
CA LYS A 47 -16.49 17.53 -18.48
C LYS A 47 -16.01 18.47 -19.60
N LYS A 48 -14.88 19.18 -19.41
CA LYS A 48 -14.29 20.06 -20.44
C LYS A 48 -13.75 19.27 -21.63
N LEU A 49 -12.97 18.22 -21.38
CA LEU A 49 -12.37 17.36 -22.43
C LEU A 49 -13.43 16.70 -23.34
N ARG A 50 -14.57 16.31 -22.77
CA ARG A 50 -15.72 15.72 -23.50
C ARG A 50 -16.61 16.75 -24.18
N SER A 51 -16.51 18.03 -23.81
CA SER A 51 -17.32 19.08 -24.40
C SER A 51 -16.82 19.48 -25.79
N ASN A 52 -17.69 20.13 -26.57
CA ASN A 52 -17.40 20.52 -27.95
C ASN A 52 -16.83 21.95 -28.09
N LYS A 53 -16.22 22.53 -27.04
CA LYS A 53 -15.56 23.83 -27.18
C LYS A 53 -14.15 23.64 -27.72
N GLN A 54 -13.74 24.61 -28.55
CA GLN A 54 -12.43 24.63 -29.16
C GLN A 54 -11.32 24.86 -28.15
N GLU A 55 -11.55 25.77 -27.20
CA GLU A 55 -10.56 26.15 -26.19
C GLU A 55 -11.09 25.94 -24.77
N HIS A 56 -10.21 25.43 -23.91
CA HIS A 56 -10.49 25.24 -22.50
C HIS A 56 -9.28 25.55 -21.65
N GLU A 57 -9.53 26.11 -20.48
CA GLU A 57 -8.54 26.27 -19.44
C GLU A 57 -8.88 25.41 -18.23
N HIS A 58 -7.87 24.80 -17.62
CA HIS A 58 -8.03 24.01 -16.40
C HIS A 58 -6.82 24.17 -15.49
N VAL A 59 -7.08 24.33 -14.19
CA VAL A 59 -6.04 24.44 -13.16
C VAL A 59 -5.92 23.12 -12.44
N LEU A 60 -4.71 22.55 -12.45
CA LEU A 60 -4.30 21.36 -11.72
C LEU A 60 -3.53 21.82 -10.48
N ALA A 61 -4.22 21.91 -9.34
CA ALA A 61 -3.60 22.31 -8.07
C ALA A 61 -2.90 21.11 -7.43
N VAL A 62 -1.57 21.12 -7.43
CA VAL A 62 -0.76 20.10 -6.75
C VAL A 62 -0.85 20.33 -5.24
N PRO A 63 -1.13 19.30 -4.43
CA PRO A 63 -1.15 19.44 -2.98
C PRO A 63 0.14 20.06 -2.45
N LEU A 64 0.00 20.88 -1.39
CA LEU A 64 1.11 21.60 -0.77
C LEU A 64 2.26 20.65 -0.44
N ARG A 65 3.48 21.13 -0.65
CA ARG A 65 4.68 20.44 -0.22
C ARG A 65 5.66 21.37 0.46
N GLN A 66 6.44 20.81 1.37
CA GLN A 66 7.58 21.51 1.94
C GLN A 66 8.67 21.68 0.89
N ILE A 67 9.41 22.79 1.02
CA ILE A 67 10.62 22.99 0.25
C ILE A 67 11.59 21.81 0.47
N GLN A 68 12.26 21.40 -0.60
CA GLN A 68 13.15 20.24 -0.70
C GLN A 68 12.50 18.87 -0.44
N SER A 69 11.17 18.78 -0.42
CA SER A 69 10.50 17.47 -0.39
C SER A 69 10.76 16.66 -1.67
N GLN A 70 10.61 15.34 -1.55
CA GLN A 70 10.80 14.40 -2.65
C GLN A 70 9.89 14.74 -3.85
N PRO A 71 10.38 14.60 -5.09
CA PRO A 71 9.57 14.85 -6.27
C PRO A 71 8.30 13.99 -6.29
N LEU A 72 7.18 14.58 -6.70
CA LEU A 72 5.91 13.90 -6.84
C LEU A 72 5.68 13.51 -8.29
N LYS A 73 5.75 12.22 -8.59
CA LYS A 73 5.44 11.68 -9.91
C LYS A 73 3.96 11.27 -9.98
N MET A 74 3.27 11.80 -10.98
CA MET A 74 1.85 11.64 -11.23
C MET A 74 1.64 11.16 -12.66
N ILE A 75 0.75 10.20 -12.85
CA ILE A 75 0.43 9.59 -14.15
C ILE A 75 -1.05 9.83 -14.41
N PHE A 76 -1.34 10.61 -15.45
CA PHE A 76 -2.68 10.84 -15.95
C PHE A 76 -2.95 9.83 -17.07
N TRP A 77 -3.85 8.89 -16.86
CA TRP A 77 -4.21 7.89 -17.86
C TRP A 77 -5.24 8.47 -18.82
N LEU A 78 -4.77 8.90 -19.99
CA LEU A 78 -5.59 9.56 -21.00
C LEU A 78 -6.22 8.52 -21.93
N ARG A 79 -7.55 8.53 -22.04
CA ARG A 79 -8.32 7.69 -22.94
C ARG A 79 -8.86 8.50 -24.12
N ASN A 80 -8.60 8.01 -25.32
CA ASN A 80 -9.27 8.52 -26.52
C ASN A 80 -10.70 7.97 -26.58
N MET A 81 -11.70 8.85 -26.53
CA MET A 81 -13.12 8.48 -26.58
C MET A 81 -13.69 8.58 -28.00
N SER A 82 -12.84 8.80 -29.00
CA SER A 82 -13.23 9.04 -30.39
C SER A 82 -12.94 7.81 -31.25
N ALA A 83 -13.74 7.61 -32.29
CA ALA A 83 -13.54 6.53 -33.27
C ALA A 83 -12.32 6.76 -34.19
N LYS A 84 -11.64 7.91 -34.10
CA LYS A 84 -10.48 8.28 -34.90
C LYS A 84 -9.24 8.39 -34.01
N PRO A 85 -8.03 8.15 -34.55
CA PRO A 85 -6.79 8.46 -33.84
C PRO A 85 -6.72 9.94 -33.46
N LEU A 86 -6.24 10.20 -32.25
CA LEU A 86 -6.10 11.52 -31.66
C LEU A 86 -4.62 11.80 -31.40
N GLU A 87 -4.08 12.82 -32.05
CA GLU A 87 -2.75 13.35 -31.77
C GLU A 87 -2.85 14.49 -30.75
N LEU A 88 -1.99 14.46 -29.73
CA LEU A 88 -1.81 15.52 -28.74
C LEU A 88 -0.37 16.06 -28.84
N LYS A 89 -0.22 17.38 -28.96
CA LYS A 89 1.05 18.09 -28.93
C LYS A 89 1.07 19.06 -27.76
N LEU A 90 1.97 18.84 -26.82
CA LEU A 90 2.12 19.64 -25.63
C LEU A 90 3.21 20.69 -25.86
N LYS A 91 2.85 21.95 -25.69
CA LYS A 91 3.75 23.09 -25.76
C LYS A 91 3.72 23.80 -24.42
N ARG A 92 4.89 23.94 -23.81
CA ARG A 92 5.02 24.72 -22.59
C ARG A 92 4.98 26.23 -22.87
N ILE A 93 4.30 26.98 -22.02
CA ILE A 93 4.27 28.45 -22.03
C ILE A 93 5.14 29.02 -20.91
N GLN A 94 5.84 30.10 -21.22
CA GLN A 94 6.64 30.84 -20.27
C GLN A 94 5.76 31.82 -19.51
N ASN A 95 5.51 31.55 -18.23
CA ASN A 95 4.76 32.44 -17.34
C ASN A 95 5.66 33.41 -16.55
N CYS A 96 6.95 33.10 -16.44
CA CYS A 96 7.90 33.83 -15.62
C CYS A 96 8.65 34.90 -16.44
N GLN A 97 9.09 35.97 -15.76
CA GLN A 97 9.88 37.05 -16.37
C GLN A 97 11.39 36.72 -16.49
N CYS A 98 11.79 35.47 -16.26
CA CYS A 98 13.20 35.06 -16.34
C CYS A 98 13.74 35.24 -17.76
N GLN A 99 14.88 35.92 -17.87
CA GLN A 99 15.54 36.16 -19.15
C GLN A 99 16.41 34.96 -19.58
N PRO A 100 16.55 34.69 -20.89
CA PRO A 100 17.50 33.71 -21.37
C PRO A 100 18.94 34.13 -21.04
N LEU A 101 19.76 33.19 -20.58
CA LEU A 101 21.17 33.42 -20.29
C LEU A 101 22.03 32.88 -21.44
N GLN A 102 23.04 33.64 -21.87
CA GLN A 102 24.05 33.13 -22.77
C GLN A 102 24.86 32.04 -22.07
N THR A 103 24.76 30.82 -22.58
CA THR A 103 25.44 29.65 -22.04
C THR A 103 26.42 29.15 -23.08
N ARG A 104 27.66 28.90 -22.66
CA ARG A 104 28.69 28.30 -23.50
C ARG A 104 28.35 26.83 -23.70
N VAL A 105 28.01 26.45 -24.93
CA VAL A 105 27.67 25.06 -25.31
C VAL A 105 28.83 24.33 -26.01
N GLY A 106 29.96 25.01 -26.21
CA GLY A 106 31.18 24.45 -26.78
C GLY A 106 32.35 25.43 -26.71
N PHE A 107 33.50 25.06 -27.27
CA PHE A 107 34.74 25.84 -27.09
C PHE A 107 34.62 27.30 -27.56
N ASN A 108 33.80 27.61 -28.58
CA ASN A 108 33.52 28.99 -29.04
C ASN A 108 32.04 29.23 -29.42
N GLN A 109 31.10 28.44 -28.90
CA GLN A 109 29.68 28.56 -29.22
C GLN A 109 28.87 28.97 -28.00
N PHE A 110 28.15 30.08 -28.12
CA PHE A 110 27.21 30.57 -27.11
C PHE A 110 25.79 30.41 -27.64
N ARG A 111 24.92 29.80 -26.84
CA ARG A 111 23.48 29.76 -27.10
C ARG A 111 22.76 30.48 -25.97
N GLN A 112 21.71 31.21 -26.32
CA GLN A 112 20.77 31.70 -25.32
C GLN A 112 19.92 30.52 -24.84
N LEU A 113 20.17 30.07 -23.62
CA LEU A 113 19.43 28.99 -22.99
C LEU A 113 18.62 29.54 -21.83
N PHE A 114 17.34 29.15 -21.77
CA PHE A 114 16.47 29.48 -20.66
C PHE A 114 16.82 28.68 -19.42
N HIS A 115 17.73 29.22 -18.61
CA HIS A 115 18.09 28.71 -17.28
C HIS A 115 17.11 29.24 -16.22
N CYS A 116 15.82 29.07 -16.47
CA CYS A 116 14.80 29.46 -15.51
C CYS A 116 14.61 28.34 -14.49
N PRO A 117 14.82 28.58 -13.18
CA PRO A 117 14.63 27.55 -12.16
C PRO A 117 13.15 27.14 -12.08
N HIS A 118 12.20 28.05 -12.33
CA HIS A 118 10.77 27.72 -12.45
C HIS A 118 10.50 26.69 -13.57
N ARG A 119 11.40 26.53 -14.56
CA ARG A 119 11.28 25.51 -15.60
C ARG A 119 11.28 24.10 -15.01
N ARG A 120 12.04 23.87 -13.95
CA ARG A 120 12.25 22.54 -13.37
C ARG A 120 11.16 22.12 -12.39
N LEU A 121 10.24 23.03 -12.01
CA LEU A 121 9.17 22.74 -11.06
C LEU A 121 8.17 21.68 -11.54
N ILE A 122 7.80 21.69 -12.83
CA ILE A 122 6.99 20.64 -13.47
C ILE A 122 7.68 20.18 -14.73
N HIS A 123 7.83 18.87 -14.83
CA HIS A 123 8.33 18.19 -16.01
C HIS A 123 7.29 17.20 -16.51
N ILE A 124 6.93 17.28 -17.79
CA ILE A 124 6.09 16.30 -18.48
C ILE A 124 6.99 15.50 -19.40
N SER A 125 7.01 14.17 -19.28
CA SER A 125 8.00 13.34 -19.97
C SER A 125 7.75 13.17 -21.47
N GLN A 126 6.52 13.39 -21.91
CA GLN A 126 6.08 13.19 -23.30
C GLN A 126 5.50 14.49 -23.85
N GLU A 127 6.10 15.02 -24.92
CA GLU A 127 5.62 16.24 -25.58
C GLU A 127 4.62 15.93 -26.72
N GLN A 128 4.60 14.70 -27.23
CA GLN A 128 3.68 14.25 -28.27
C GLN A 128 3.09 12.88 -27.90
N LEU A 129 1.78 12.73 -28.01
CA LEU A 129 1.08 11.47 -27.79
C LEU A 129 0.14 11.19 -28.97
N ASN A 130 0.13 9.94 -29.43
CA ASN A 130 -0.76 9.48 -30.50
C ASN A 130 -1.64 8.36 -29.94
N LEU A 131 -2.91 8.65 -29.68
CA LEU A 131 -3.85 7.70 -29.08
C LEU A 131 -4.73 7.08 -30.17
N ARG A 132 -4.74 5.76 -30.29
CA ARG A 132 -5.70 5.01 -31.11
C ARG A 132 -7.11 5.12 -30.50
N PRO A 133 -8.17 4.83 -31.28
CA PRO A 133 -9.53 4.75 -30.75
C PRO A 133 -9.61 3.83 -29.52
N ASP A 134 -10.26 4.29 -28.45
CA ASP A 134 -10.42 3.60 -27.16
C ASP A 134 -9.11 3.24 -26.41
N GLU A 135 -7.95 3.63 -26.94
CA GLU A 135 -6.66 3.40 -26.28
C GLU A 135 -6.50 4.31 -25.07
N VAL A 136 -5.80 3.80 -24.05
CA VAL A 136 -5.43 4.54 -22.85
C VAL A 136 -3.92 4.62 -22.74
N LEU A 137 -3.39 5.85 -22.78
CA LEU A 137 -1.96 6.13 -22.68
C LEU A 137 -1.61 6.92 -21.40
N PRO A 138 -0.47 6.64 -20.75
CA PRO A 138 -0.03 7.37 -19.58
C PRO A 138 0.63 8.69 -19.98
N LEU A 139 0.17 9.80 -19.42
CA LEU A 139 0.87 11.09 -19.43
C LEU A 139 1.54 11.32 -18.07
N THR A 140 2.86 11.19 -18.04
CA THR A 140 3.65 11.30 -16.80
C THR A 140 4.07 12.74 -16.54
N VAL A 141 3.73 13.24 -15.36
CA VAL A 141 4.01 14.58 -14.84
C VAL A 141 4.78 14.45 -13.53
N THR A 142 5.94 15.10 -13.44
CA THR A 142 6.77 15.12 -12.22
C THR A 142 6.85 16.53 -11.67
N ALA A 143 6.38 16.71 -10.44
CA ALA A 143 6.49 17.96 -9.69
C ALA A 143 7.71 17.93 -8.77
N HIS A 144 8.51 18.99 -8.79
CA HIS A 144 9.70 19.18 -7.96
C HIS A 144 9.50 20.37 -7.04
N PHE A 145 9.91 20.24 -5.78
CA PHE A 145 9.57 21.19 -4.73
C PHE A 145 10.82 21.87 -4.18
N PHE A 146 11.49 22.73 -4.95
CA PHE A 146 12.76 23.35 -4.53
C PHE A 146 12.75 24.89 -4.55
N LEU A 147 11.65 25.53 -4.97
CA LEU A 147 11.50 27.00 -4.93
C LEU A 147 10.33 27.37 -4.02
N TYR A 148 10.61 28.12 -2.96
CA TYR A 148 9.57 28.66 -2.07
C TYR A 148 8.57 29.55 -2.83
N GLY A 149 7.30 29.54 -2.43
CA GLY A 149 6.23 30.39 -2.95
C GLY A 149 5.17 29.66 -3.78
N GLU A 150 4.27 30.44 -4.36
CA GLU A 150 3.22 29.98 -5.28
C GLU A 150 3.70 30.14 -6.73
N HIS A 151 3.59 29.06 -7.51
CA HIS A 151 4.13 28.97 -8.86
C HIS A 151 3.08 28.42 -9.83
N TYR A 152 2.98 29.04 -11.01
CA TYR A 152 2.12 28.57 -12.10
C TYR A 152 2.95 28.18 -13.31
N LEU A 153 2.78 26.94 -13.76
CA LEU A 153 3.37 26.43 -15.00
C LEU A 153 2.26 26.06 -15.98
N THR A 154 2.25 26.69 -17.15
CA THR A 154 1.21 26.50 -18.15
C THR A 154 1.70 25.64 -19.30
N TYR A 155 0.87 24.68 -19.70
CA TYR A 155 1.05 23.84 -20.87
C TYR A 155 -0.17 23.97 -21.77
N GLU A 156 0.07 24.24 -23.05
CA GLU A 156 -0.93 24.21 -24.10
C GLU A 156 -0.88 22.85 -24.78
N ILE A 157 -2.02 22.16 -24.81
CA ILE A 157 -2.18 20.86 -25.45
C ILE A 157 -3.02 21.08 -26.70
N TYR A 158 -2.37 20.94 -27.85
CA TYR A 158 -3.01 21.02 -29.15
C TYR A 158 -3.42 19.64 -29.60
N THR A 159 -4.64 19.52 -30.10
CA THR A 159 -5.14 18.28 -30.70
C THR A 159 -5.05 18.32 -32.22
N GLY A 160 -5.01 17.14 -32.86
CA GLY A 160 -5.01 17.02 -34.32
C GLY A 160 -6.25 17.61 -35.02
N ASP A 161 -7.34 17.87 -34.28
CA ASP A 161 -8.56 18.51 -34.77
C ASP A 161 -8.67 20.01 -34.38
N ASN A 162 -7.54 20.66 -34.11
CA ASN A 162 -7.41 22.10 -33.82
C ASN A 162 -8.09 22.58 -32.52
N ARG A 163 -8.26 21.71 -31.52
CA ARG A 163 -8.56 22.15 -30.15
C ARG A 163 -7.30 22.51 -29.39
N LYS A 164 -7.50 23.37 -28.41
CA LYS A 164 -6.47 23.84 -27.48
C LYS A 164 -6.94 23.67 -26.04
N PHE A 165 -6.22 22.88 -25.27
CA PHE A 165 -6.41 22.81 -23.81
C PHE A 165 -5.25 23.51 -23.13
N VAL A 166 -5.55 24.44 -22.24
CA VAL A 166 -4.57 25.14 -21.41
C VAL A 166 -4.61 24.50 -20.03
N TRP A 167 -3.54 23.80 -19.66
CA TRP A 167 -3.37 23.19 -18.34
C TRP A 167 -2.41 24.03 -17.52
N ASN A 168 -2.92 24.62 -16.45
CA ASN A 168 -2.14 25.38 -15.48
C ASN A 168 -1.83 24.50 -14.27
N PHE A 169 -0.58 24.12 -14.10
CA PHE A 169 -0.12 23.47 -12.87
C PHE A 169 0.16 24.54 -11.83
N LYS A 170 -0.66 24.58 -10.78
CA LYS A 170 -0.43 25.42 -9.59
C LYS A 170 0.34 24.59 -8.57
N LEU A 171 1.54 25.04 -8.23
CA LEU A 171 2.36 24.47 -7.17
C LEU A 171 2.48 25.50 -6.07
N GLU A 172 2.26 25.06 -4.84
CA GLU A 172 2.48 25.89 -3.67
C GLU A 172 3.48 25.19 -2.76
N ILE A 173 4.61 25.87 -2.54
CA ILE A 173 5.77 25.33 -1.83
C ILE A 173 6.03 26.27 -0.66
N THR A 174 5.82 25.80 0.56
CA THR A 174 5.92 26.65 1.75
C THR A 174 6.90 26.08 2.77
N ALA A 175 7.25 26.92 3.73
CA ALA A 175 7.67 26.45 5.04
C ALA A 175 6.45 25.82 5.74
N PHE A 176 6.68 24.96 6.73
CA PHE A 176 5.62 24.18 7.38
C PHE A 176 4.41 25.05 7.80
N ASP A 177 3.21 24.66 7.34
CA ASP A 177 1.94 25.34 7.65
C ASP A 177 0.99 24.34 8.35
N PRO A 178 0.67 24.56 9.64
CA PRO A 178 -0.21 23.69 10.41
C PRO A 178 -1.64 23.58 9.88
N GLU A 179 -2.21 24.66 9.31
CA GLU A 179 -3.61 24.64 8.84
C GLU A 179 -3.80 23.65 7.68
N ARG A 180 -2.79 23.58 6.82
CA ARG A 180 -2.79 22.71 5.64
C ARG A 180 -2.55 21.25 5.93
N CYS A 181 -2.27 20.90 7.20
CA CYS A 181 -2.26 19.52 7.66
C CYS A 181 -3.68 18.92 7.71
N LEU A 182 -4.74 19.72 7.65
CA LEU A 182 -6.13 19.24 7.70
C LEU A 182 -6.67 18.93 6.29
N LEU A 183 -6.89 17.63 6.03
CA LEU A 183 -7.37 17.14 4.73
C LEU A 183 -8.89 17.23 4.58
N THR A 184 -9.64 17.01 5.66
CA THR A 184 -11.12 16.95 5.62
C THR A 184 -11.75 18.34 5.67
N LYS A 185 -12.27 18.82 4.54
CA LYS A 185 -12.96 20.12 4.44
C LYS A 185 -14.46 20.07 4.69
N GLU A 186 -15.07 18.90 4.53
CA GLU A 186 -16.50 18.67 4.68
C GLU A 186 -16.73 17.35 5.42
N LEU A 187 -17.58 17.37 6.45
CA LEU A 187 -18.04 16.17 7.14
C LEU A 187 -19.07 15.43 6.28
N LEU A 188 -19.17 14.12 6.48
CA LEU A 188 -20.23 13.34 5.85
C LEU A 188 -21.60 13.86 6.31
N PRO A 189 -22.57 13.95 5.38
CA PRO A 189 -23.92 14.33 5.74
C PRO A 189 -24.50 13.43 6.82
N ILE A 190 -25.15 14.03 7.81
CA ILE A 190 -25.81 13.32 8.91
C ILE A 190 -27.31 13.36 8.67
N ASN A 191 -27.94 12.19 8.68
CA ASN A 191 -29.39 12.13 8.57
C ASN A 191 -30.05 12.66 9.86
N ILE A 192 -30.71 13.80 9.76
CA ILE A 192 -31.33 14.51 10.90
C ILE A 192 -32.50 13.71 11.48
N LYS A 193 -33.14 12.82 10.68
CA LYS A 193 -34.18 11.92 11.19
C LYS A 193 -33.62 10.86 12.13
N ASN A 194 -32.34 10.54 11.99
CA ASN A 194 -31.68 9.58 12.86
C ASN A 194 -31.22 10.32 14.11
N PHE A 195 -31.87 10.05 15.25
CA PHE A 195 -31.54 10.65 16.55
C PHE A 195 -30.20 10.16 17.14
N TYR A 196 -29.46 9.36 16.40
CA TYR A 196 -28.25 8.71 16.87
C TYR A 196 -27.02 9.59 16.69
N HIS A 197 -26.12 9.51 17.66
CA HIS A 197 -24.82 10.15 17.62
C HIS A 197 -23.87 9.36 16.72
N VAL A 198 -23.43 9.98 15.62
CA VAL A 198 -22.52 9.37 14.65
C VAL A 198 -21.16 10.05 14.73
N THR A 199 -20.13 9.26 15.01
CA THR A 199 -18.74 9.75 15.00
C THR A 199 -18.16 9.69 13.59
N GLN A 200 -17.32 10.67 13.26
CA GLN A 200 -16.65 10.83 11.97
C GLN A 200 -15.18 11.25 12.15
N PRO A 201 -14.29 10.96 11.18
CA PRO A 201 -12.89 11.38 11.22
C PRO A 201 -12.63 12.69 10.44
N ILE A 202 -11.90 13.61 11.05
CA ILE A 202 -11.16 14.68 10.38
C ILE A 202 -9.72 14.21 10.22
N TRP A 203 -9.25 14.08 8.98
CA TRP A 203 -7.92 13.55 8.70
C TRP A 203 -6.85 14.62 8.83
N VAL A 204 -5.89 14.38 9.72
CA VAL A 204 -4.74 15.24 9.97
C VAL A 204 -3.50 14.57 9.38
N GLN A 205 -2.90 15.20 8.38
CA GLN A 205 -1.69 14.76 7.72
C GLN A 205 -0.45 15.38 8.37
N ASN A 206 0.58 14.57 8.53
CA ASN A 206 1.92 15.02 8.81
C ASN A 206 2.81 14.72 7.60
N ILE A 207 3.33 15.76 6.96
CA ILE A 207 4.25 15.63 5.81
C ILE A 207 5.72 15.70 6.20
N THR A 208 6.03 15.90 7.48
CA THR A 208 7.38 16.10 8.00
C THR A 208 8.04 14.79 8.40
N MET A 209 9.35 14.82 8.64
CA MET A 209 10.12 13.67 9.13
C MET A 209 10.08 13.52 10.66
N THR A 210 9.32 14.36 11.37
CA THR A 210 9.18 14.33 12.83
C THR A 210 7.74 14.08 13.24
N HIS A 211 7.52 13.56 14.46
CA HIS A 211 6.15 13.47 15.00
C HIS A 211 5.63 14.88 15.30
N LEU A 212 4.39 15.18 14.95
CA LEU A 212 3.77 16.47 15.20
C LEU A 212 2.68 16.33 16.25
N ALA A 213 2.71 17.17 17.28
CA ALA A 213 1.69 17.22 18.32
C ALA A 213 0.77 18.43 18.11
N PHE A 214 -0.51 18.15 17.87
CA PHE A 214 -1.54 19.17 17.68
C PHE A 214 -2.50 19.17 18.88
N ALA A 215 -2.96 20.35 19.26
CA ALA A 215 -4.07 20.53 20.19
C ALA A 215 -5.25 21.20 19.47
N PHE A 216 -6.42 20.61 19.62
CA PHE A 216 -7.66 21.00 18.97
C PHE A 216 -8.68 21.50 19.98
N SER A 217 -9.44 22.52 19.59
CA SER A 217 -10.59 22.98 20.37
C SER A 217 -11.69 23.51 19.45
N SER A 218 -12.94 23.39 19.87
CA SER A 218 -14.09 24.01 19.20
C SER A 218 -14.92 24.78 20.22
N ARG A 219 -15.62 25.81 19.74
CA ARG A 219 -16.56 26.60 20.54
C ARG A 219 -18.01 26.15 20.36
N GLU A 220 -18.27 25.27 19.40
CA GLU A 220 -19.63 24.85 19.05
C GLU A 220 -20.14 23.73 19.94
N ARG A 221 -21.33 23.91 20.52
CA ARG A 221 -21.95 22.91 21.41
C ARG A 221 -22.41 21.65 20.68
N SER A 222 -22.77 21.80 19.41
CA SER A 222 -23.18 20.72 18.50
C SER A 222 -22.00 19.88 18.00
N PHE A 223 -20.76 20.27 18.32
CA PHE A 223 -19.56 19.66 17.76
C PHE A 223 -18.59 19.23 18.86
N LYS A 224 -18.52 17.92 19.10
CA LYS A 224 -17.72 17.33 20.17
C LYS A 224 -16.46 16.68 19.59
N LEU A 225 -15.32 16.97 20.20
CA LEU A 225 -14.03 16.34 19.91
C LEU A 225 -13.79 15.21 20.92
N HIS A 226 -13.40 14.02 20.44
CA HIS A 226 -13.09 12.89 21.35
C HIS A 226 -11.61 12.80 21.70
N ASN A 227 -10.71 13.22 20.82
CA ASN A 227 -9.25 13.19 20.99
C ASN A 227 -8.62 14.54 20.65
N SER A 228 -8.92 15.55 21.46
CA SER A 228 -8.48 16.93 21.26
C SER A 228 -6.95 17.11 21.23
N ASN A 229 -6.18 16.23 21.86
CA ASN A 229 -4.73 16.21 21.75
C ASN A 229 -4.34 15.05 20.83
N LEU A 230 -3.69 15.35 19.71
CA LEU A 230 -3.37 14.39 18.66
C LEU A 230 -1.89 14.45 18.33
N THR A 231 -1.19 13.33 18.51
CA THR A 231 0.18 13.19 17.97
C THR A 231 0.11 12.44 16.66
N VAL A 232 0.45 13.12 15.56
CA VAL A 232 0.44 12.56 14.20
C VAL A 232 1.87 12.11 13.87
N PRO A 233 2.09 10.80 13.64
CA PRO A 233 3.42 10.31 13.31
C PRO A 233 4.02 10.93 12.04
N ARG A 234 5.36 10.97 11.96
CA ARG A 234 6.07 11.47 10.77
C ARG A 234 5.53 10.84 9.48
N GLN A 235 5.40 11.65 8.44
CA GLN A 235 4.91 11.24 7.11
C GLN A 235 3.57 10.50 7.09
N SER A 236 2.75 10.55 8.15
CA SER A 236 1.53 9.74 8.29
C SER A 236 0.25 10.58 8.25
N VAL A 237 -0.90 9.91 8.36
CA VAL A 237 -2.22 10.55 8.50
C VAL A 237 -2.93 9.93 9.68
N TRP A 238 -3.50 10.76 10.56
CA TRP A 238 -4.20 10.31 11.78
C TRP A 238 -5.57 10.98 11.93
N PRO A 239 -6.59 10.28 12.48
CA PRO A 239 -7.93 10.84 12.62
C PRO A 239 -8.11 11.66 13.91
N LEU A 240 -8.58 12.91 13.77
CA LEU A 240 -9.29 13.63 14.82
C LEU A 240 -10.76 13.20 14.79
N LEU A 241 -11.23 12.58 15.85
CA LEU A 241 -12.56 12.02 15.98
C LEU A 241 -13.53 13.08 16.47
N VAL A 242 -14.59 13.25 15.71
CA VAL A 242 -15.60 14.28 15.97
C VAL A 242 -16.99 13.70 15.91
N GLU A 243 -17.86 14.24 16.73
CA GLU A 243 -19.28 13.94 16.74
C GLU A 243 -20.00 15.27 16.50
N TYR A 244 -20.77 15.32 15.42
CA TYR A 244 -21.49 16.51 15.01
C TYR A 244 -23.00 16.26 15.06
N ARG A 245 -23.75 17.24 15.58
CA ARG A 245 -25.21 17.25 15.56
C ARG A 245 -25.69 18.45 14.74
N PRO A 246 -26.27 18.25 13.55
CA PRO A 246 -26.78 19.35 12.75
C PRO A 246 -27.91 20.07 13.52
N LEU A 247 -27.76 21.38 13.68
CA LEU A 247 -28.84 22.28 14.13
C LEU A 247 -29.69 22.74 12.93
N ASP A 248 -29.04 22.88 11.77
CA ASP A 248 -29.60 23.33 10.49
C ASP A 248 -29.08 22.45 9.34
N TYR A 249 -29.66 22.63 8.15
CA TYR A 249 -29.32 21.85 6.94
C TYR A 249 -27.87 22.05 6.47
N GLU A 250 -27.30 23.25 6.61
CA GLU A 250 -25.88 23.53 6.30
C GLU A 250 -25.28 24.42 7.39
N ASN A 251 -24.09 24.08 7.86
CA ASN A 251 -23.35 24.81 8.89
C ASN A 251 -21.85 24.86 8.56
N ASP A 252 -21.20 25.96 8.95
CA ASP A 252 -19.74 26.12 8.90
C ASP A 252 -19.19 26.05 10.32
N ILE A 253 -18.53 24.94 10.67
CA ILE A 253 -17.97 24.67 11.98
C ILE A 253 -16.57 25.25 12.08
N GLU A 254 -16.28 26.04 13.13
CA GLU A 254 -14.92 26.55 13.39
C GLU A 254 -14.15 25.64 14.37
N LEU A 255 -13.04 25.09 13.88
CA LEU A 255 -12.07 24.30 14.64
C LEU A 255 -10.78 25.12 14.85
N MET A 256 -10.37 25.27 16.10
CA MET A 256 -9.09 25.88 16.46
C MET A 256 -8.01 24.80 16.53
N LEU A 257 -6.99 24.91 15.68
CA LEU A 257 -5.78 24.10 15.73
C LEU A 257 -4.65 24.89 16.38
N THR A 258 -3.95 24.27 17.32
CA THR A 258 -2.75 24.80 17.97
C THR A 258 -1.59 23.85 17.74
N TYR A 259 -0.48 24.39 17.26
CA TYR A 259 0.79 23.67 17.08
C TYR A 259 1.92 24.57 17.57
N GLU A 260 2.70 24.09 18.54
CA GLU A 260 3.69 24.92 19.26
C GLU A 260 3.05 26.24 19.74
N ASN A 261 3.58 27.39 19.32
CA ASN A 261 3.05 28.72 19.66
C ASN A 261 2.10 29.29 18.58
N SER A 262 1.86 28.54 17.51
CA SER A 262 0.99 28.95 16.40
C SER A 262 -0.45 28.46 16.61
N LYS A 263 -1.41 29.32 16.24
CA LYS A 263 -2.84 29.00 16.26
C LYS A 263 -3.43 29.29 14.89
N ALA A 264 -4.19 28.33 14.37
CA ALA A 264 -4.90 28.42 13.11
C ALA A 264 -6.39 28.16 13.32
N ARG A 265 -7.22 28.81 12.51
CA ARG A 265 -8.68 28.64 12.49
C ARG A 265 -9.05 27.90 11.23
N TYR A 266 -9.65 26.74 11.39
CA TYR A 266 -10.07 25.90 10.29
C TYR A 266 -11.59 25.83 10.22
N LYS A 267 -12.16 26.11 9.04
CA LYS A 267 -13.60 26.03 8.80
C LYS A 267 -13.95 24.73 8.11
N ILE A 268 -14.89 24.00 8.68
CA ILE A 268 -15.36 22.71 8.17
C ILE A 268 -16.84 22.83 7.80
N LYS A 269 -17.18 22.43 6.58
CA LYS A 269 -18.58 22.36 6.18
C LYS A 269 -19.23 21.12 6.77
N ALA A 270 -20.43 21.27 7.30
CA ALA A 270 -21.22 20.17 7.81
C ALA A 270 -22.66 20.31 7.36
N ARG A 271 -23.30 19.17 7.05
CA ARG A 271 -24.63 19.14 6.46
C ARG A 271 -25.53 18.13 7.15
N GLY A 272 -26.79 18.51 7.32
CA GLY A 272 -27.86 17.61 7.74
C GLY A 272 -28.75 17.25 6.54
N THR A 273 -29.06 15.97 6.37
CA THR A 273 -29.96 15.46 5.30
C THR A 273 -31.15 14.71 5.88
N THR A 274 -32.18 14.47 5.08
CA THR A 274 -33.37 13.67 5.47
C THR A 274 -33.36 12.26 4.89
N THR A 275 -32.43 11.99 3.98
CA THR A 275 -32.16 10.70 3.35
C THR A 275 -30.67 10.42 3.44
N ASP A 276 -30.31 9.15 3.57
CA ASP A 276 -28.92 8.73 3.56
C ASP A 276 -28.39 8.80 2.13
N ASP A 277 -27.42 9.69 1.88
CA ASP A 277 -26.82 9.80 0.56
C ASP A 277 -25.81 8.67 0.32
N ASN A 278 -26.01 7.95 -0.78
CA ASN A 278 -25.02 7.01 -1.28
C ASN A 278 -23.78 7.77 -1.72
N GLU A 279 -22.60 7.28 -1.34
CA GLU A 279 -21.34 7.86 -1.82
C GLU A 279 -21.21 7.58 -3.32
N ILE A 280 -21.45 8.60 -4.14
CA ILE A 280 -21.11 8.56 -5.55
C ILE A 280 -19.76 9.25 -5.68
N THR A 281 -18.70 8.46 -5.84
CA THR A 281 -17.40 8.99 -6.27
C THR A 281 -17.22 8.72 -7.74
N ASP A 282 -16.96 9.78 -8.51
CA ASP A 282 -16.57 9.69 -9.91
C ASP A 282 -15.14 9.17 -10.08
N MET A 283 -14.39 8.99 -8.97
CA MET A 283 -13.02 8.52 -9.02
C MET A 283 -12.97 7.01 -9.29
N PRO A 284 -12.15 6.55 -10.25
CA PRO A 284 -11.89 5.14 -10.44
C PRO A 284 -11.24 4.56 -9.19
N LEU A 285 -11.89 3.57 -8.60
CA LEU A 285 -11.39 2.91 -7.39
C LEU A 285 -10.21 2.02 -7.70
N LYS A 286 -10.21 1.33 -8.85
CA LYS A 286 -9.09 0.50 -9.27
C LYS A 286 -8.01 1.34 -9.93
N ASP A 287 -6.75 1.04 -9.62
CA ASP A 287 -5.61 1.60 -10.32
C ASP A 287 -5.33 0.82 -11.60
N ARG A 288 -4.84 1.52 -12.63
CA ARG A 288 -4.24 0.90 -13.81
C ARG A 288 -2.92 0.27 -13.38
N GLU A 289 -2.54 -0.85 -13.97
CA GLU A 289 -1.22 -1.45 -13.77
C GLU A 289 -0.15 -0.73 -14.60
N SER A 290 1.07 -0.63 -14.07
CA SER A 290 2.22 0.03 -14.68
C SER A 290 3.47 -0.56 -14.03
N SER A 291 4.50 -0.80 -14.84
CA SER A 291 5.82 -1.20 -14.35
C SER A 291 6.49 -0.14 -13.47
N GLU A 292 5.98 1.09 -13.47
CA GLU A 292 6.48 2.17 -12.62
C GLU A 292 5.95 2.11 -11.17
N TYR A 293 4.97 1.25 -10.86
CA TYR A 293 4.57 1.03 -9.48
C TYR A 293 5.56 0.13 -8.81
N LEU A 294 6.09 0.56 -7.67
CA LEU A 294 7.02 -0.26 -6.89
C LEU A 294 6.27 -1.31 -6.06
N TYR A 295 5.04 -1.00 -5.65
CA TYR A 295 4.20 -1.89 -4.85
C TYR A 295 2.72 -1.58 -5.09
N ILE A 296 1.90 -2.63 -5.17
CA ILE A 296 0.46 -2.55 -5.42
C ILE A 296 -0.30 -3.32 -4.35
N ILE A 297 -1.41 -2.74 -3.89
CA ILE A 297 -2.35 -3.33 -2.94
C ILE A 297 -3.64 -3.64 -3.70
N TYR A 298 -4.10 -4.89 -3.67
CA TYR A 298 -5.34 -5.31 -4.35
C TYR A 298 -6.23 -6.17 -3.43
N PRO A 299 -7.51 -5.80 -3.23
CA PRO A 299 -8.11 -4.52 -3.65
C PRO A 299 -7.50 -3.34 -2.90
N ASN A 300 -7.45 -2.16 -3.53
CA ASN A 300 -6.99 -0.92 -2.91
C ASN A 300 -8.11 -0.16 -2.18
N ARG A 301 -9.33 -0.71 -2.14
CA ARG A 301 -10.45 -0.26 -1.32
C ARG A 301 -11.20 -1.42 -0.69
N LEU A 302 -11.50 -1.30 0.60
CA LEU A 302 -12.35 -2.21 1.36
C LEU A 302 -13.59 -1.48 1.89
N ASN A 303 -14.73 -2.17 1.91
CA ASN A 303 -15.96 -1.67 2.51
C ASN A 303 -16.46 -2.70 3.52
N PHE A 304 -16.78 -2.23 4.72
CA PHE A 304 -17.35 -3.01 5.80
C PHE A 304 -18.69 -2.42 6.20
N GLU A 305 -19.74 -3.22 6.09
CA GLU A 305 -21.05 -2.98 6.69
C GLU A 305 -21.20 -3.97 7.84
N LEU A 306 -21.38 -3.43 9.05
CA LEU A 306 -21.27 -4.16 10.31
C LEU A 306 -22.40 -3.77 11.26
N CYS A 307 -22.78 -4.67 12.15
CA CYS A 307 -23.56 -4.37 13.35
C CYS A 307 -22.63 -3.90 14.49
N MET A 308 -23.21 -3.27 15.52
CA MET A 308 -22.46 -2.99 16.75
C MET A 308 -21.92 -4.30 17.36
N LYS A 309 -20.72 -4.24 17.95
CA LYS A 309 -20.02 -5.40 18.52
C LYS A 309 -19.72 -6.53 17.53
N GLU A 310 -19.66 -6.23 16.23
CA GLU A 310 -19.31 -7.21 15.19
C GLU A 310 -17.80 -7.17 14.86
N ASN A 311 -17.26 -8.33 14.50
CA ASN A 311 -15.93 -8.49 13.92
C ASN A 311 -16.05 -9.09 12.53
N ARG A 312 -15.31 -8.55 11.55
CA ARG A 312 -15.29 -9.07 10.18
C ARG A 312 -13.90 -9.00 9.58
N THR A 313 -13.62 -9.92 8.68
CA THR A 313 -12.31 -10.06 8.05
C THR A 313 -12.44 -9.99 6.52
N GLN A 314 -11.43 -9.40 5.88
CA GLN A 314 -11.28 -9.39 4.41
C GLN A 314 -9.81 -9.60 4.05
N LEU A 315 -9.56 -10.14 2.86
CA LEU A 315 -8.22 -10.44 2.36
C LEU A 315 -7.74 -9.36 1.39
N VAL A 316 -6.47 -9.00 1.49
CA VAL A 316 -5.79 -8.06 0.60
C VAL A 316 -4.46 -8.65 0.16
N ASN A 317 -4.19 -8.58 -1.14
CA ASN A 317 -2.91 -8.97 -1.72
C ASN A 317 -1.99 -7.76 -1.82
N VAL A 318 -0.76 -7.90 -1.33
CA VAL A 318 0.32 -6.91 -1.50
C VAL A 318 1.36 -7.50 -2.44
N HIS A 319 1.63 -6.83 -3.56
CA HIS A 319 2.63 -7.25 -4.54
C HIS A 319 3.78 -6.24 -4.60
N ASN A 320 5.02 -6.73 -4.54
CA ASN A 320 6.23 -5.93 -4.74
C ASN A 320 6.65 -6.02 -6.21
N TYR A 321 6.36 -5.00 -7.02
CA TYR A 321 6.79 -4.92 -8.42
C TYR A 321 8.22 -4.37 -8.57
N GLY A 322 8.82 -3.90 -7.48
CA GLY A 322 10.22 -3.49 -7.45
C GLY A 322 11.18 -4.66 -7.65
N GLN A 323 12.43 -4.34 -7.99
CA GLN A 323 13.50 -5.34 -8.14
C GLN A 323 14.13 -5.74 -6.79
N LYS A 324 13.96 -4.90 -5.76
CA LYS A 324 14.63 -5.04 -4.46
C LYS A 324 13.72 -5.76 -3.46
N CYS A 325 14.33 -6.45 -2.49
CA CYS A 325 13.59 -6.98 -1.35
C CYS A 325 13.18 -5.83 -0.43
N MET A 326 11.93 -5.82 -0.01
CA MET A 326 11.36 -4.78 0.85
C MET A 326 10.67 -5.43 2.04
N GLU A 327 10.66 -4.75 3.18
CA GLU A 327 9.86 -5.11 4.35
C GLU A 327 8.65 -4.20 4.43
N PHE A 328 7.51 -4.79 4.72
CA PHE A 328 6.22 -4.14 4.76
C PHE A 328 5.69 -4.25 6.18
N ARG A 329 5.24 -3.13 6.74
CA ARG A 329 4.69 -3.03 8.10
C ARG A 329 3.37 -2.28 8.08
N TRP A 330 2.28 -2.95 8.42
CA TRP A 330 0.97 -2.31 8.59
C TRP A 330 0.92 -1.49 9.88
N GLN A 331 0.31 -0.32 9.82
CA GLN A 331 -0.06 0.43 11.01
C GLN A 331 -1.44 -0.03 11.49
N ASN A 332 -1.51 -0.57 12.71
CA ASN A 332 -2.79 -0.90 13.34
C ASN A 332 -3.53 0.38 13.74
N TYR A 333 -4.84 0.40 13.53
CA TYR A 333 -5.71 1.49 13.96
C TYR A 333 -6.57 0.99 15.09
N ILE A 334 -6.22 1.33 16.33
CA ILE A 334 -7.00 0.95 17.50
C ILE A 334 -7.49 2.24 18.14
N ILE A 335 -8.81 2.43 18.11
CA ILE A 335 -9.47 3.56 18.73
C ILE A 335 -10.43 3.00 19.78
N SER A 336 -10.03 3.11 21.05
CA SER A 336 -10.79 2.63 22.19
C SER A 336 -12.25 3.06 22.12
N ASP A 337 -13.17 2.14 22.37
CA ASP A 337 -14.63 2.29 22.35
C ASP A 337 -15.28 2.53 20.97
N PHE A 338 -14.50 2.70 19.89
CA PHE A 338 -15.03 2.88 18.53
C PHE A 338 -14.81 1.65 17.64
N PHE A 339 -13.55 1.39 17.24
CA PHE A 339 -13.20 0.26 16.40
C PHE A 339 -11.70 -0.06 16.46
N ALA A 340 -11.34 -1.26 16.01
CA ALA A 340 -9.97 -1.68 15.77
C ALA A 340 -9.82 -2.26 14.36
N VAL A 341 -8.74 -1.89 13.67
CA VAL A 341 -8.30 -2.48 12.40
C VAL A 341 -6.93 -3.10 12.63
N THR A 342 -6.84 -4.40 12.44
CA THR A 342 -5.63 -5.21 12.68
C THR A 342 -5.31 -6.07 11.46
N PHE A 343 -4.04 -6.46 11.34
CA PHE A 343 -3.49 -7.09 10.14
C PHE A 343 -2.70 -8.35 10.47
N GLU A 344 -2.88 -9.40 9.65
CA GLU A 344 -2.13 -10.66 9.76
C GLU A 344 -1.58 -11.09 8.38
N PRO A 345 -0.25 -11.16 8.18
CA PRO A 345 0.79 -10.71 9.10
C PRO A 345 0.87 -9.18 9.18
N SER A 346 1.22 -8.66 10.37
CA SER A 346 1.43 -7.21 10.59
C SER A 346 2.75 -6.71 10.00
N VAL A 347 3.76 -7.57 9.93
CA VAL A 347 5.07 -7.32 9.31
C VAL A 347 5.46 -8.50 8.43
N PHE A 348 5.93 -8.24 7.21
CA PHE A 348 6.38 -9.28 6.28
C PHE A 348 7.39 -8.74 5.27
N ARG A 349 8.17 -9.64 4.66
CA ARG A 349 9.15 -9.30 3.62
C ARG A 349 8.73 -9.88 2.28
N LEU A 350 8.92 -9.10 1.22
CA LEU A 350 8.72 -9.56 -0.15
C LEU A 350 9.99 -9.34 -0.97
N LYS A 351 10.40 -10.39 -1.68
CA LYS A 351 11.38 -10.27 -2.77
C LYS A 351 10.75 -9.50 -3.94
N GLY A 352 11.57 -9.04 -4.88
CA GLY A 352 11.06 -8.41 -6.09
C GLY A 352 10.15 -9.36 -6.87
N HIS A 353 9.08 -8.82 -7.43
CA HIS A 353 8.02 -9.51 -8.17
C HIS A 353 7.23 -10.58 -7.39
N HIS A 354 7.27 -10.56 -6.05
CA HIS A 354 6.52 -11.49 -5.21
C HIS A 354 5.28 -10.84 -4.58
N SER A 355 4.29 -11.68 -4.26
CA SER A 355 3.03 -11.30 -3.61
C SER A 355 2.91 -11.90 -2.21
N LYS A 356 2.17 -11.23 -1.31
CA LYS A 356 1.72 -11.77 -0.03
C LYS A 356 0.24 -11.45 0.19
N LEU A 357 -0.53 -12.47 0.54
CA LEU A 357 -1.89 -12.31 1.02
C LEU A 357 -1.87 -11.93 2.51
N CYS A 358 -2.57 -10.86 2.85
CA CYS A 358 -2.72 -10.32 4.20
C CYS A 358 -4.20 -10.32 4.59
N GLU A 359 -4.50 -10.72 5.80
CA GLU A 359 -5.83 -10.62 6.40
C GLU A 359 -5.99 -9.28 7.13
N ILE A 360 -7.13 -8.64 6.92
CA ILE A 360 -7.52 -7.39 7.56
C ILE A 360 -8.76 -7.66 8.38
N LYS A 361 -8.62 -7.52 9.70
CA LYS A 361 -9.69 -7.71 10.67
C LYS A 361 -10.17 -6.36 11.20
N VAL A 362 -11.45 -6.08 10.99
CA VAL A 362 -12.15 -4.90 11.52
C VAL A 362 -13.06 -5.35 12.66
N SER A 363 -12.89 -4.72 13.81
CA SER A 363 -13.65 -4.94 15.03
C SER A 363 -14.37 -3.65 15.39
N VAL A 364 -15.69 -3.68 15.56
CA VAL A 364 -16.49 -2.53 15.99
C VAL A 364 -16.95 -2.75 17.42
N PHE A 365 -16.97 -1.69 18.23
CA PHE A 365 -17.37 -1.76 19.63
C PHE A 365 -18.77 -1.18 19.85
N ASP A 366 -18.92 -0.21 20.76
CA ASP A 366 -20.20 0.23 21.32
C ASP A 366 -20.77 1.50 20.68
N ARG A 367 -20.13 2.03 19.64
CA ARG A 367 -20.49 3.31 19.02
C ARG A 367 -20.94 3.11 17.58
N LEU A 368 -21.96 3.88 17.18
CA LEU A 368 -22.30 4.03 15.77
C LEU A 368 -21.22 4.85 15.08
N ILE A 369 -20.59 4.23 14.09
CA ILE A 369 -19.55 4.84 13.29
C ILE A 369 -19.97 4.86 11.83
N PHE A 370 -19.72 5.99 11.20
CA PHE A 370 -19.79 6.09 9.75
C PHE A 370 -18.54 6.75 9.20
N PHE A 371 -17.56 5.92 8.88
CA PHE A 371 -16.24 6.38 8.48
C PHE A 371 -16.04 6.02 7.02
N ARG A 372 -15.93 7.05 6.18
CA ARG A 372 -15.53 6.89 4.78
C ARG A 372 -14.10 7.40 4.62
N ARG A 373 -13.36 6.78 3.70
CA ARG A 373 -12.02 7.22 3.27
C ARG A 373 -10.97 7.13 4.37
N ILE A 374 -11.01 6.07 5.18
CA ILE A 374 -9.96 5.75 6.14
C ILE A 374 -8.68 5.39 5.36
N PRO A 375 -7.60 6.17 5.49
CA PRO A 375 -6.30 5.86 4.90
C PRO A 375 -5.57 4.87 5.81
N ILE A 376 -5.57 3.59 5.46
CA ILE A 376 -4.77 2.57 6.15
C ILE A 376 -3.33 2.63 5.63
N VAL A 377 -2.38 2.91 6.51
CA VAL A 377 -0.96 3.03 6.18
C VAL A 377 -0.26 1.68 6.17
N LEU A 378 0.43 1.40 5.06
CA LEU A 378 1.44 0.35 4.92
C LEU A 378 2.81 1.02 4.78
N GLU A 379 3.66 0.86 5.79
CA GLU A 379 5.05 1.31 5.73
C GLU A 379 5.85 0.33 4.88
N VAL A 380 6.60 0.87 3.93
CA VAL A 380 7.48 0.13 3.03
C VAL A 380 8.91 0.52 3.36
N HIS A 381 9.64 -0.42 3.94
CA HIS A 381 11.02 -0.26 4.39
C HIS A 381 11.94 -0.92 3.36
N ARG A 382 12.88 -0.14 2.82
CA ARG A 382 13.97 -0.74 2.07
C ARG A 382 14.97 -1.34 3.05
N ILE A 383 15.09 -2.67 3.02
CA ILE A 383 16.16 -3.38 3.72
C ILE A 383 17.34 -3.52 2.78
N LEU A 384 18.51 -3.11 3.24
CA LEU A 384 19.76 -3.45 2.58
C LEU A 384 20.03 -4.93 2.84
N ASP A 385 20.17 -5.71 1.78
CA ASP A 385 20.59 -7.10 1.91
C ASP A 385 22.01 -7.17 2.52
N PRO A 386 22.36 -8.27 3.22
CA PRO A 386 23.65 -8.39 3.88
C PRO A 386 24.84 -8.12 2.96
N ALA A 387 24.76 -8.52 1.68
CA ALA A 387 25.79 -8.24 0.69
C ALA A 387 25.94 -6.74 0.41
N THR A 388 24.83 -5.99 0.30
CA THR A 388 24.88 -4.53 0.16
C THR A 388 25.38 -3.83 1.43
N LEU A 389 25.08 -4.36 2.62
CA LEU A 389 25.63 -3.83 3.88
C LEU A 389 27.15 -4.03 3.94
N ILE A 390 27.65 -5.20 3.57
CA ILE A 390 29.08 -5.50 3.48
C ILE A 390 29.72 -4.59 2.42
N ALA A 391 29.15 -4.52 1.21
CA ALA A 391 29.65 -3.64 0.16
C ALA A 391 29.67 -2.17 0.59
N LYS A 392 28.66 -1.69 1.33
CA LYS A 392 28.64 -0.33 1.87
C LYS A 392 29.72 -0.11 2.92
N ALA A 393 30.02 -1.10 3.76
CA ALA A 393 31.10 -1.03 4.75
C ALA A 393 32.49 -1.02 4.07
N GLU A 394 32.72 -1.92 3.12
CA GLU A 394 34.01 -2.10 2.42
C GLU A 394 34.28 -0.98 1.40
N LEU A 395 33.25 -0.49 0.71
CA LEU A 395 33.40 0.52 -0.35
C LEU A 395 33.19 1.95 0.15
N ALA A 396 32.85 2.17 1.42
CA ALA A 396 32.82 3.51 2.02
C ALA A 396 34.20 4.19 1.98
N GLU A 397 35.29 3.41 1.93
CA GLU A 397 36.67 3.92 1.85
C GLU A 397 37.10 4.24 0.40
N ILE A 398 36.39 3.74 -0.61
CA ILE A 398 36.79 3.84 -2.03
C ILE A 398 35.84 4.81 -2.74
N GLU A 399 36.19 6.10 -2.76
CA GLU A 399 35.31 7.21 -3.19
C GLU A 399 34.89 7.21 -4.67
N SER A 400 35.37 6.32 -5.54
CA SER A 400 35.36 6.57 -6.99
C SER A 400 34.76 5.49 -7.92
N ILE A 401 33.79 4.70 -7.47
CA ILE A 401 33.09 3.79 -8.42
C ILE A 401 31.84 4.48 -8.96
N ASP A 402 31.88 4.78 -10.27
CA ASP A 402 30.77 5.32 -11.04
C ASP A 402 29.53 4.41 -10.95
N ASP A 403 28.42 5.01 -10.51
CA ASP A 403 27.07 4.46 -10.24
C ASP A 403 26.81 3.93 -8.80
N PRO A 404 26.30 4.79 -7.88
CA PRO A 404 26.30 4.55 -6.45
C PRO A 404 25.03 3.84 -5.96
N LYS A 405 24.66 2.69 -6.54
CA LYS A 405 23.48 1.91 -6.08
C LYS A 405 23.61 1.45 -4.62
N TRP A 406 24.84 1.38 -4.11
CA TRP A 406 25.21 1.02 -2.73
C TRP A 406 25.23 2.21 -1.74
N LYS A 407 25.28 3.47 -2.23
CA LYS A 407 25.19 4.67 -1.37
C LYS A 407 23.75 5.00 -0.95
N GLU A 408 22.75 4.37 -1.56
CA GLU A 408 21.35 4.62 -1.23
C GLU A 408 21.03 4.06 0.17
N ASP A 409 20.67 4.94 1.10
CA ASP A 409 20.29 4.58 2.47
C ASP A 409 18.98 3.80 2.55
N SER A 410 18.76 3.14 3.69
CA SER A 410 17.44 2.63 4.07
C SER A 410 16.46 3.81 4.16
N TYR A 411 15.29 3.64 3.58
CA TYR A 411 14.24 4.64 3.63
C TYR A 411 12.90 4.00 3.97
N VAL A 412 11.99 4.84 4.44
CA VAL A 412 10.60 4.48 4.72
C VAL A 412 9.71 5.23 3.75
N GLU A 413 8.83 4.50 3.10
CA GLU A 413 7.75 5.03 2.25
C GLU A 413 6.40 4.59 2.78
N HIS A 414 5.34 5.32 2.46
CA HIS A 414 3.98 4.92 2.80
C HIS A 414 3.19 4.55 1.54
N ALA A 415 2.44 3.46 1.64
CA ALA A 415 1.35 3.10 0.75
C ALA A 415 0.04 3.20 1.53
N PHE A 416 -1.05 3.55 0.86
CA PHE A 416 -2.33 3.77 1.50
C PHE A 416 -3.41 2.86 0.91
N LEU A 417 -4.12 2.14 1.77
CA LEU A 417 -5.32 1.37 1.46
C LEU A 417 -6.56 2.16 1.90
N HIS A 418 -7.57 2.28 1.04
CA HIS A 418 -8.82 2.95 1.37
C HIS A 418 -9.74 1.98 2.13
N LEU A 419 -10.14 2.32 3.36
CA LEU A 419 -11.14 1.58 4.11
C LEU A 419 -12.41 2.43 4.34
N ASN A 420 -13.58 1.83 4.14
CA ASN A 420 -14.87 2.37 4.56
C ASN A 420 -15.49 1.44 5.60
N ILE A 421 -16.03 2.02 6.67
CA ILE A 421 -16.74 1.32 7.73
C ILE A 421 -18.09 2.02 7.94
N ARG A 422 -19.18 1.27 7.86
CA ARG A 422 -20.52 1.71 8.21
C ARG A 422 -21.10 0.75 9.22
N VAL A 423 -21.55 1.28 10.34
CA VAL A 423 -22.18 0.50 11.41
C VAL A 423 -23.66 0.79 11.47
N HIS A 424 -24.44 -0.29 11.49
CA HIS A 424 -25.88 -0.28 11.60
C HIS A 424 -26.30 -0.70 13.00
N MET A 425 -27.44 -0.19 13.47
CA MET A 425 -28.14 -0.81 14.57
C MET A 425 -28.85 -2.06 14.06
N GLN A 426 -28.86 -3.13 14.86
CA GLN A 426 -29.77 -4.24 14.61
C GLN A 426 -31.20 -3.72 14.78
N ASN A 427 -31.99 -3.75 13.71
CA ASN A 427 -33.43 -3.56 13.83
C ASN A 427 -33.99 -4.79 14.55
N ASN A 428 -34.56 -4.59 15.74
CA ASN A 428 -35.27 -5.65 16.46
C ASN A 428 -36.62 -6.00 15.82
N GLU A 429 -37.04 -5.29 14.77
CA GLU A 429 -38.31 -5.55 14.06
C GLU A 429 -38.22 -6.76 13.12
N ASP A 430 -37.03 -7.17 12.69
CA ASP A 430 -36.83 -8.40 11.89
C ASP A 430 -36.74 -9.68 12.75
N ARG A 431 -36.96 -9.58 14.07
CA ARG A 431 -36.97 -10.72 14.99
C ARG A 431 -38.37 -11.22 15.38
N GLN A 432 -39.44 -10.60 14.88
CA GLN A 432 -40.81 -11.01 15.18
C GLN A 432 -41.54 -11.73 14.03
N ASP A 433 -40.98 -11.79 12.82
CA ASP A 433 -41.62 -12.50 11.70
C ASP A 433 -40.97 -13.85 11.31
N ASP A 434 -39.80 -14.20 11.85
CA ASP A 434 -39.13 -15.48 11.55
C ASP A 434 -39.11 -16.42 12.76
N ASN A 435 -40.29 -16.75 13.28
CA ASN A 435 -40.50 -17.91 14.15
C ASN A 435 -41.68 -18.75 13.64
N MET A 436 -41.61 -19.24 12.41
CA MET A 436 -42.11 -20.57 12.07
C MET A 436 -41.57 -21.03 10.72
N TYR A 437 -40.78 -22.10 10.78
CA TYR A 437 -40.36 -23.06 9.76
C TYR A 437 -38.83 -23.21 9.71
N ASP A 438 -38.35 -24.21 10.46
CA ASP A 438 -37.07 -24.85 10.22
C ASP A 438 -36.96 -25.27 8.75
N ILE A 439 -36.01 -24.68 8.03
CA ILE A 439 -35.42 -25.28 6.83
C ILE A 439 -33.90 -25.08 6.93
N ASP A 440 -33.24 -26.17 7.30
CA ASP A 440 -31.83 -26.45 7.04
C ASP A 440 -31.54 -26.30 5.54
N GLY A 441 -30.50 -25.55 5.15
CA GLY A 441 -30.14 -25.45 3.74
C GLY A 441 -29.20 -24.32 3.39
N THR A 442 -27.92 -24.55 3.63
CA THR A 442 -26.76 -23.94 2.95
C THR A 442 -27.02 -23.35 1.56
N CYS A 443 -26.63 -22.09 1.36
CA CYS A 443 -26.34 -21.53 0.04
C CYS A 443 -25.03 -20.73 0.06
N ALA A 444 -24.01 -21.32 -0.55
CA ALA A 444 -22.87 -20.67 -1.21
C ALA A 444 -22.57 -21.50 -2.47
N PRO A 445 -21.76 -21.04 -3.44
CA PRO A 445 -21.78 -19.80 -4.23
C PRO A 445 -22.20 -20.08 -5.71
N CYS A 446 -22.08 -19.06 -6.54
CA CYS A 446 -22.41 -18.94 -7.97
C CYS A 446 -22.30 -20.15 -8.95
N GLY A 447 -23.31 -20.27 -9.83
CA GLY A 447 -23.14 -20.37 -11.29
C GLY A 447 -23.03 -21.77 -11.95
N GLY A 448 -24.08 -22.15 -12.69
CA GLY A 448 -23.93 -22.78 -14.03
C GLY A 448 -24.19 -24.28 -14.20
N VAL A 449 -25.35 -24.58 -14.81
CA VAL A 449 -25.64 -25.66 -15.78
C VAL A 449 -25.75 -27.11 -15.29
N GLY A 450 -27.02 -27.51 -15.05
CA GLY A 450 -27.71 -28.68 -15.61
C GLY A 450 -27.08 -30.08 -15.51
N ILE A 451 -27.78 -30.99 -14.83
CA ILE A 451 -28.44 -32.19 -15.39
C ILE A 451 -29.23 -32.84 -14.25
N ASP A 452 -30.54 -32.99 -14.45
CA ASP A 452 -31.43 -33.80 -13.63
C ASP A 452 -31.19 -35.30 -13.87
N ALA A 453 -31.27 -36.08 -12.79
CA ALA A 453 -31.85 -37.43 -12.82
C ALA A 453 -32.33 -37.77 -11.40
N GLY A 454 -33.65 -37.94 -11.26
CA GLY A 454 -34.30 -38.13 -9.98
C GLY A 454 -34.37 -39.58 -9.48
N ALA A 455 -35.26 -39.71 -8.49
CA ALA A 455 -35.89 -40.91 -7.95
C ALA A 455 -35.22 -41.61 -6.76
N GLY A 456 -35.84 -41.41 -5.58
CA GLY A 456 -36.44 -42.53 -4.84
C GLY A 456 -35.74 -42.99 -3.56
N GLY A 457 -36.41 -42.75 -2.42
CA GLY A 457 -36.77 -43.83 -1.49
C GLY A 457 -35.86 -44.13 -0.29
N ASP A 458 -36.48 -44.04 0.89
CA ASP A 458 -36.24 -44.76 2.15
C ASP A 458 -34.95 -44.50 2.98
N GLY A 459 -35.16 -43.70 4.04
CA GLY A 459 -35.06 -44.18 5.42
C GLY A 459 -33.80 -44.96 5.78
N SER A 460 -32.68 -44.24 5.85
CA SER A 460 -31.42 -44.71 6.45
C SER A 460 -30.94 -43.66 7.45
N PRO A 461 -30.28 -44.04 8.55
CA PRO A 461 -29.83 -43.09 9.58
C PRO A 461 -28.93 -42.05 8.91
N VAL A 462 -29.08 -40.77 9.27
CA VAL A 462 -28.28 -39.68 8.71
C VAL A 462 -26.79 -40.05 8.82
N GLU A 463 -26.23 -40.52 7.71
CA GLU A 463 -24.80 -40.75 7.56
C GLU A 463 -24.16 -39.37 7.63
N LEU A 464 -23.64 -39.04 8.82
CA LEU A 464 -22.62 -38.00 8.95
C LEU A 464 -21.62 -38.21 7.82
N THR A 465 -21.33 -37.15 7.08
CA THR A 465 -20.33 -37.20 6.01
C THR A 465 -19.04 -37.79 6.59
N GLU A 466 -18.35 -38.64 5.84
CA GLU A 466 -17.17 -39.37 6.32
C GLU A 466 -16.11 -38.43 6.95
N GLU A 467 -16.04 -37.19 6.48
CA GLU A 467 -15.21 -36.12 7.06
C GLU A 467 -15.71 -35.61 8.41
N GLN A 468 -17.02 -35.48 8.63
CA GLN A 468 -17.60 -35.03 9.90
C GLN A 468 -17.51 -36.11 10.98
N GLN A 469 -17.67 -37.40 10.63
CA GLN A 469 -17.40 -38.51 11.53
C GLN A 469 -15.92 -38.55 11.93
N LYS A 470 -15.00 -38.44 10.97
CA LYS A 470 -13.55 -38.41 11.24
C LYS A 470 -13.14 -37.19 12.07
N GLN A 471 -13.80 -36.04 11.90
CA GLN A 471 -13.55 -34.84 12.70
C GLN A 471 -14.03 -35.03 14.15
N ALA A 472 -15.21 -35.62 14.36
CA ALA A 472 -15.75 -35.87 15.70
C ALA A 472 -14.94 -36.94 16.46
N GLU A 473 -14.58 -38.05 15.82
CA GLU A 473 -13.70 -39.08 16.40
C GLU A 473 -12.32 -38.52 16.76
N ARG A 474 -11.82 -37.61 15.93
CA ARG A 474 -10.54 -36.91 16.14
C ARG A 474 -10.60 -35.96 17.34
N GLU A 475 -11.65 -35.15 17.46
CA GLU A 475 -11.82 -34.26 18.62
C GLU A 475 -11.97 -35.06 19.91
N GLU A 476 -12.65 -36.21 19.87
CA GLU A 476 -12.76 -37.11 21.02
C GLU A 476 -11.42 -37.76 21.38
N LEU A 477 -10.61 -38.16 20.38
CA LEU A 477 -9.28 -38.71 20.57
C LEU A 477 -8.32 -37.68 21.19
N ILE A 478 -8.35 -36.44 20.69
CA ILE A 478 -7.56 -35.33 21.26
C ILE A 478 -7.98 -35.09 22.71
N LYS A 479 -9.28 -35.03 22.98
CA LYS A 479 -9.81 -34.80 24.33
C LYS A 479 -9.43 -35.93 25.28
N ARG A 480 -9.49 -37.18 24.84
CA ARG A 480 -9.14 -38.37 25.63
C ARG A 480 -7.65 -38.45 25.96
N LEU A 481 -6.78 -38.19 24.98
CA LEU A 481 -5.34 -38.30 25.15
C LEU A 481 -4.74 -37.05 25.83
N SER A 482 -5.28 -35.86 25.60
CA SER A 482 -4.85 -34.63 26.29
C SER A 482 -5.16 -34.61 27.79
N MET A 483 -6.14 -35.40 28.25
CA MET A 483 -6.48 -35.54 29.67
C MET A 483 -5.59 -36.55 30.41
N LYS A 484 -4.78 -37.35 29.70
CA LYS A 484 -3.85 -38.29 30.36
C LYS A 484 -2.58 -37.58 30.83
N ARG A 485 -2.19 -37.84 32.08
CA ARG A 485 -0.96 -37.26 32.68
C ARG A 485 0.36 -37.81 32.10
N LYS A 486 0.35 -39.00 31.46
CA LYS A 486 1.47 -39.58 30.72
C LYS A 486 0.94 -40.40 29.53
N LEU A 487 1.52 -40.20 28.35
CA LEU A 487 1.18 -40.88 27.10
C LEU A 487 2.38 -41.73 26.64
N ASN A 488 2.13 -42.88 26.00
CA ASN A 488 3.18 -43.70 25.39
C ASN A 488 3.55 -43.20 23.98
N ALA A 489 4.67 -43.67 23.41
CA ALA A 489 5.18 -43.18 22.12
C ALA A 489 4.16 -43.29 20.97
N ASN A 490 3.33 -44.35 20.95
CA ASN A 490 2.30 -44.51 19.93
C ASN A 490 1.11 -43.56 20.15
N GLU A 491 0.68 -43.37 21.40
CA GLU A 491 -0.39 -42.43 21.78
C GLU A 491 0.02 -40.96 21.56
N ILE A 492 1.31 -40.63 21.73
CA ILE A 492 1.86 -39.31 21.42
C ILE A 492 1.81 -39.05 19.91
N ILE A 493 2.14 -40.05 19.09
CA ILE A 493 2.06 -39.95 17.64
C ILE A 493 0.60 -39.80 17.20
N GLU A 494 -0.32 -40.58 17.77
CA GLU A 494 -1.75 -40.48 17.47
C GLU A 494 -2.33 -39.11 17.85
N LEU A 495 -1.99 -38.58 19.03
CA LEU A 495 -2.38 -37.24 19.46
C LEU A 495 -1.78 -36.16 18.54
N SER A 496 -0.53 -36.32 18.12
CA SER A 496 0.16 -35.36 17.24
C SER A 496 -0.45 -35.36 15.84
N MET A 497 -0.79 -36.53 15.29
CA MET A 497 -1.50 -36.67 14.02
C MET A 497 -2.92 -36.10 14.09
N ALA A 498 -3.58 -36.25 15.23
CA ALA A 498 -4.88 -35.65 15.47
C ALA A 498 -4.78 -34.13 15.66
N ILE A 499 -3.64 -33.56 16.07
CA ILE A 499 -3.51 -32.11 16.24
C ILE A 499 -3.05 -31.42 14.95
N ASP A 500 -2.07 -31.97 14.23
CA ASP A 500 -1.46 -31.32 13.05
C ASP A 500 -1.56 -32.17 11.77
N HIS A 501 -2.23 -31.60 10.77
CA HIS A 501 -2.60 -32.24 9.49
C HIS A 501 -1.51 -32.14 8.41
N ARG A 502 -0.35 -31.56 8.73
CA ARG A 502 0.72 -31.24 7.77
C ARG A 502 1.76 -32.35 7.56
N ILE A 503 1.71 -33.43 8.33
CA ILE A 503 2.71 -34.51 8.25
C ILE A 503 2.43 -35.39 7.02
N THR A 504 3.41 -35.47 6.11
CA THR A 504 3.24 -36.20 4.84
C THR A 504 3.61 -37.68 4.95
N ILE A 505 3.05 -38.53 4.08
CA ILE A 505 3.39 -39.96 3.98
C ILE A 505 4.89 -40.18 3.64
N PHE A 506 5.55 -39.19 3.03
CA PHE A 506 6.99 -39.24 2.74
C PHE A 506 7.84 -39.11 4.00
N GLU A 507 7.49 -38.21 4.92
CA GLU A 507 8.14 -38.13 6.25
C GLU A 507 7.92 -39.42 7.06
N LYS A 508 6.73 -40.04 6.93
CA LYS A 508 6.41 -41.34 7.54
C LYS A 508 7.32 -42.48 7.04
N LEU A 509 7.60 -42.54 5.74
CA LEU A 509 8.49 -43.56 5.16
C LEU A 509 9.95 -43.28 5.46
N PHE A 510 10.35 -42.02 5.52
CA PHE A 510 11.72 -41.59 5.84
C PHE A 510 12.13 -42.05 7.26
N TRP A 511 11.29 -41.80 8.27
CA TRP A 511 11.58 -42.21 9.66
C TRP A 511 11.53 -43.73 9.86
N LYS A 512 10.62 -44.42 9.16
CA LYS A 512 10.52 -45.90 9.19
C LYS A 512 11.72 -46.57 8.50
N ASN A 513 12.36 -45.90 7.54
CA ASN A 513 13.54 -46.41 6.82
C ASN A 513 14.83 -46.11 7.60
N LEU A 514 14.96 -44.90 8.16
CA LEU A 514 16.10 -44.52 9.02
C LEU A 514 16.20 -45.36 10.28
N SER A 515 15.08 -45.69 10.93
CA SER A 515 15.06 -46.55 12.12
C SER A 515 15.46 -48.01 11.86
N LYS A 516 15.49 -48.44 10.59
CA LYS A 516 15.87 -49.81 10.18
C LYS A 516 17.26 -49.89 9.54
N SER A 517 17.87 -48.79 9.11
CA SER A 517 19.17 -48.80 8.44
C SER A 517 20.33 -48.58 9.43
N ASN A 518 21.35 -49.43 9.39
CA ASN A 518 22.57 -49.32 10.23
C ASN A 518 23.51 -48.17 9.80
N PHE A 519 23.10 -47.33 8.86
CA PHE A 519 23.94 -46.30 8.23
C PHE A 519 24.39 -45.20 9.21
N MET A 520 23.73 -45.08 10.36
CA MET A 520 23.98 -44.05 11.38
C MET A 520 24.49 -44.61 12.72
N ARG A 521 24.82 -45.92 12.82
CA ARG A 521 25.45 -46.45 14.04
C ARG A 521 26.97 -46.24 13.97
N ILE A 522 27.49 -45.42 14.88
CA ILE A 522 28.92 -45.18 15.06
C ILE A 522 29.56 -46.48 15.54
N ASN A 523 30.48 -47.04 14.73
CA ASN A 523 31.23 -48.23 15.09
C ASN A 523 32.17 -47.91 16.28
N PRO A 524 32.24 -48.74 17.33
CA PRO A 524 32.92 -48.40 18.59
C PRO A 524 34.45 -48.29 18.48
N GLU A 525 35.04 -48.50 17.29
CA GLU A 525 36.49 -48.51 17.08
C GLU A 525 37.09 -47.18 16.57
N ARG A 526 36.31 -46.09 16.45
CA ARG A 526 36.87 -44.80 16.00
C ARG A 526 37.50 -44.01 17.16
N THR A 527 38.83 -44.06 17.24
CA THR A 527 39.68 -43.28 18.16
C THR A 527 39.43 -41.78 18.01
N ARG A 528 38.94 -41.14 19.10
CA ARG A 528 38.75 -39.69 19.23
C ARG A 528 40.10 -38.96 19.22
N ASN A 529 40.54 -38.46 18.08
CA ASN A 529 41.56 -37.41 18.06
C ASN A 529 40.94 -36.10 18.54
N LYS A 530 41.34 -35.64 19.73
CA LYS A 530 40.95 -34.34 20.29
C LYS A 530 41.68 -33.22 19.55
N PHE A 531 41.00 -32.58 18.59
CA PHE A 531 41.43 -31.29 18.05
C PHE A 531 40.42 -30.23 18.46
N ASN A 532 40.71 -29.57 19.59
CA ASN A 532 39.92 -28.47 20.14
C ASN A 532 40.41 -27.13 19.57
N GLN A 533 40.20 -26.87 18.27
CA GLN A 533 40.41 -25.53 17.72
C GLN A 533 39.21 -25.02 16.92
N THR A 534 38.75 -23.82 17.29
CA THR A 534 37.60 -23.12 16.70
C THR A 534 38.02 -22.24 15.51
N TYR A 535 37.06 -21.82 14.69
CA TYR A 535 37.26 -20.92 13.54
C TYR A 535 38.10 -19.68 13.89
N ASP A 536 37.81 -19.06 15.04
CA ASP A 536 38.54 -17.88 15.52
C ASP A 536 40.01 -18.18 15.85
N GLN A 537 40.34 -19.42 16.27
CA GLN A 537 41.71 -19.83 16.58
C GLN A 537 42.54 -20.14 15.32
N VAL A 538 41.90 -20.29 14.17
CA VAL A 538 42.58 -20.49 12.87
C VAL A 538 42.72 -19.16 12.11
N VAL A 539 41.81 -18.20 12.34
CA VAL A 539 41.79 -16.90 11.66
C VAL A 539 42.59 -15.83 12.41
N VAL A 540 42.73 -15.93 13.74
CA VAL A 540 43.55 -15.00 14.51
C VAL A 540 45.03 -15.43 14.40
N VAL A 541 45.78 -14.74 13.55
CA VAL A 541 47.25 -14.68 13.66
C VAL A 541 47.55 -13.80 14.88
N ASP A 542 48.06 -14.40 15.95
CA ASP A 542 48.36 -13.73 17.22
C ASP A 542 49.22 -12.48 17.02
N ASN A 543 48.71 -11.34 17.49
CA ASN A 543 49.50 -10.17 17.85
C ASN A 543 50.25 -10.48 19.17
N ALA A 544 51.42 -11.10 19.08
CA ALA A 544 52.49 -10.95 20.07
C ALA A 544 53.86 -10.99 19.38
N PRO A 545 54.83 -10.16 19.79
CA PRO A 545 55.99 -9.82 18.97
C PRO A 545 57.10 -10.86 19.13
N SER A 546 57.50 -11.51 18.04
CA SER A 546 58.88 -11.98 17.86
C SER A 546 59.17 -12.19 16.37
N PRO A 547 60.43 -12.02 15.94
CA PRO A 547 60.73 -11.36 14.68
C PRO A 547 60.67 -12.29 13.48
N LEU A 548 60.33 -11.66 12.34
CA LEU A 548 60.68 -12.03 10.98
C LEU A 548 61.77 -13.10 10.87
N GLU A 549 61.46 -14.21 10.18
CA GLU A 549 62.29 -14.72 9.09
C GLU A 549 61.61 -15.90 8.36
N ASN A 550 61.43 -15.71 7.05
CA ASN A 550 61.42 -16.74 6.01
C ASN A 550 60.55 -17.99 6.19
N LEU A 551 59.37 -18.01 5.53
CA LEU A 551 58.88 -19.25 4.92
C LEU A 551 58.02 -18.95 3.68
N ARG A 552 58.63 -19.19 2.51
CA ARG A 552 57.92 -19.45 1.25
C ARG A 552 57.01 -20.65 1.45
N THR A 553 55.71 -20.44 1.66
CA THR A 553 54.76 -21.55 1.72
C THR A 553 54.17 -21.80 0.34
N ASN A 554 54.75 -22.78 -0.37
CA ASN A 554 54.01 -23.53 -1.38
C ASN A 554 52.76 -24.07 -0.70
N VAL A 555 51.60 -23.50 -1.02
CA VAL A 555 50.33 -23.94 -0.44
C VAL A 555 50.00 -25.29 -1.06
N ASP A 556 50.16 -26.36 -0.27
CA ASP A 556 49.87 -27.73 -0.70
C ASP A 556 48.39 -27.84 -1.12
N HIS A 557 48.16 -28.41 -2.31
CA HIS A 557 46.83 -28.60 -2.89
C HIS A 557 45.89 -29.37 -1.94
N ASN A 558 46.43 -30.30 -1.15
CA ASN A 558 45.66 -31.03 -0.13
C ASN A 558 45.18 -30.13 1.01
N THR A 559 45.96 -29.10 1.34
CA THR A 559 45.59 -28.10 2.35
C THR A 559 44.47 -27.21 1.83
N ILE A 560 44.51 -26.82 0.56
CA ILE A 560 43.43 -26.07 -0.11
C ILE A 560 42.16 -26.92 -0.18
N LEU A 561 42.26 -28.19 -0.59
CA LEU A 561 41.12 -29.10 -0.64
C LEU A 561 40.50 -29.35 0.75
N SER A 562 41.33 -29.41 1.80
CA SER A 562 40.87 -29.51 3.19
C SER A 562 40.08 -28.26 3.61
N ILE A 563 40.59 -27.07 3.30
CA ILE A 563 39.91 -25.79 3.60
C ILE A 563 38.59 -25.69 2.83
N ILE A 564 38.59 -26.01 1.53
CA ILE A 564 37.38 -25.98 0.69
C ILE A 564 36.35 -27.00 1.17
N SER A 565 36.78 -28.21 1.53
CA SER A 565 35.87 -29.24 2.07
C SER A 565 35.26 -28.80 3.40
N ARG A 566 36.01 -28.09 4.25
CA ARG A 566 35.52 -27.52 5.50
C ARG A 566 34.52 -26.39 5.26
N LEU A 567 34.82 -25.48 4.32
CA LEU A 567 33.92 -24.40 3.90
C LEU A 567 32.62 -24.93 3.28
N MET A 568 32.69 -26.00 2.49
CA MET A 568 31.50 -26.66 1.95
C MET A 568 30.67 -27.30 3.06
N VAL A 569 31.29 -27.95 4.04
CA VAL A 569 30.57 -28.53 5.19
C VAL A 569 29.95 -27.44 6.06
N GLU A 570 30.63 -26.32 6.28
CA GLU A 570 30.07 -25.17 7.01
C GLU A 570 28.94 -24.48 6.24
N ALA A 571 29.10 -24.27 4.93
CA ALA A 571 28.05 -23.73 4.08
C ALA A 571 26.83 -24.65 4.02
N ILE A 572 27.03 -25.98 3.97
CA ILE A 572 25.96 -26.97 4.05
C ILE A 572 25.33 -26.95 5.45
N ASN A 573 26.12 -26.80 6.52
CA ASN A 573 25.60 -26.68 7.88
C ASN A 573 24.83 -25.37 8.10
N ASP A 574 25.22 -24.27 7.48
CA ASP A 574 24.52 -22.99 7.53
C ASP A 574 23.28 -22.96 6.64
N LEU A 575 23.33 -23.59 5.46
CA LEU A 575 22.14 -23.93 4.68
C LEU A 575 21.18 -24.79 5.52
N ALA A 576 21.71 -25.77 6.23
CA ALA A 576 20.99 -26.63 7.14
C ALA A 576 20.65 -25.96 8.48
N LYS A 577 21.09 -24.73 8.79
CA LYS A 577 20.59 -23.92 9.93
C LYS A 577 19.45 -23.02 9.48
N ASN A 578 19.55 -22.48 8.26
CA ASN A 578 18.52 -21.66 7.65
C ASN A 578 17.30 -22.48 7.20
N TRP A 579 17.44 -23.82 7.13
CA TRP A 579 16.37 -24.79 6.97
C TRP A 579 16.46 -25.85 8.10
N ARG A 580 15.67 -25.72 9.18
CA ARG A 580 15.45 -26.79 10.19
C ARG A 580 13.99 -26.74 10.66
N PHE A 581 13.10 -27.74 10.59
CA PHE A 581 13.13 -29.19 10.30
C PHE A 581 13.91 -30.14 11.21
N ILE A 582 14.73 -29.67 12.17
CA ILE A 582 15.30 -30.53 13.22
C ILE A 582 15.39 -29.74 14.54
N PRO A 583 14.76 -30.21 15.63
CA PRO A 583 14.83 -29.56 16.94
C PRO A 583 16.23 -29.56 17.57
N PRO A 584 16.51 -28.61 18.49
CA PRO A 584 17.84 -28.38 19.08
C PRO A 584 18.39 -29.53 19.95
N GLU A 585 17.53 -30.48 20.34
CA GLU A 585 17.88 -31.58 21.26
C GLU A 585 18.94 -32.55 20.70
N TYR A 586 19.18 -32.55 19.39
CA TYR A 586 20.19 -33.37 18.72
C TYR A 586 21.56 -32.69 18.56
N TYR A 587 21.71 -31.45 19.06
CA TYR A 587 22.98 -30.71 18.97
C TYR A 587 23.92 -30.96 20.15
N ASP A 588 23.39 -31.25 21.34
CA ASP A 588 24.19 -31.35 22.57
C ASP A 588 24.33 -32.80 23.03
N HIS A 589 25.27 -33.54 22.45
CA HIS A 589 25.96 -34.60 23.17
C HIS A 589 27.46 -34.53 22.87
N ASP A 590 28.16 -33.94 23.84
CA ASP A 590 29.62 -33.83 23.95
C ASP A 590 30.35 -35.17 23.82
N PRO A 591 31.62 -35.14 23.40
CA PRO A 591 32.61 -36.13 23.77
C PRO A 591 33.07 -36.06 25.22
#